data_AF-A0A1E4PM67-F1
#
_entry.id   AF-A0A1E4PM67-F1
#
_cell.length_a   1.000
_cell.length_b   1.000
_cell.length_c   1.000
_cell.angle_alpha   90.00
_cell.angle_beta   90.00
_cell.angle_gamma   90.00
#
_symmetry.space_group_name_H-M   'P 1'
#
loop_
_entity.id
_entity.type
_entity.pdbx_description
1 polymer ?
#
loop_
_entity_poly.entity_id
_entity_poly.type
_entity_poly.pdbx_seq_one_letter_code
_entity_poly.pdbx_strand_id
1 'polypeptide(L)'
;MPLMIAAALGLAGCGGGGGNVRPTASAPPPAPPASKPQPAIDAHLDLTDAYAAHTAGFTGAGVTIGMVDTGINPNHPALAGRVKALLVYVDPTTNDTSKGDVVGHGTWTSQIAAGRPFGQWPGGIAPDATLVSARIINDKPPKDDGTGQGNKVEPSDADFFGQTLLPDLIGQGVQVMNNSWGGLYFSVRS
;
A
#
# COMPACT_ATOMS: atom_id res chain seq x y z
N MET A 1 -53.66 35.21 -44.54
CA MET A 1 -52.84 36.26 -43.89
C MET A 1 -52.12 35.61 -42.71
N PRO A 2 -50.93 36.10 -42.33
CA PRO A 2 -49.56 35.62 -42.63
C PRO A 2 -49.18 34.28 -41.94
N LEU A 3 -48.35 33.40 -42.50
CA LEU A 3 -46.87 33.39 -42.56
C LEU A 3 -46.18 33.50 -41.20
N MET A 4 -45.65 32.38 -40.69
CA MET A 4 -44.41 32.32 -39.89
C MET A 4 -43.78 30.93 -40.08
N ILE A 5 -42.56 30.98 -40.59
CA ILE A 5 -41.70 29.87 -41.03
C ILE A 5 -40.88 29.41 -39.83
N ALA A 6 -40.92 28.12 -39.50
CA ALA A 6 -39.92 27.48 -38.67
C ALA A 6 -38.84 26.88 -39.58
N ALA A 7 -37.67 27.53 -39.62
CA ALA A 7 -36.51 27.03 -40.33
C ALA A 7 -35.76 26.01 -39.45
N ALA A 8 -35.94 24.72 -39.76
CA ALA A 8 -35.06 23.65 -39.28
C ALA A 8 -34.00 23.38 -40.36
N LEU A 9 -32.78 23.87 -40.13
CA LEU A 9 -31.60 23.48 -40.90
C LEU A 9 -31.18 22.07 -40.47
N GLY A 10 -31.26 21.12 -41.40
CA GLY A 10 -30.88 19.72 -41.18
C GLY A 10 -29.39 19.47 -41.33
N LEU A 11 -28.96 18.22 -41.10
CA LEU A 11 -27.80 17.66 -41.77
C LEU A 11 -27.99 16.14 -42.03
N ALA A 12 -28.00 15.81 -43.31
CA ALA A 12 -27.60 14.57 -43.97
C ALA A 12 -27.85 13.23 -43.29
N GLY A 13 -29.02 12.64 -43.55
CA GLY A 13 -29.16 11.19 -43.59
C GLY A 13 -28.53 10.66 -44.88
N CYS A 14 -27.35 10.03 -44.78
CA CYS A 14 -26.82 9.24 -45.88
C CYS A 14 -27.35 7.82 -45.74
N GLY A 15 -28.36 7.48 -46.54
CA GLY A 15 -28.69 6.11 -46.86
C GLY A 15 -27.59 5.53 -47.75
N GLY A 16 -27.15 4.30 -47.47
CA GLY A 16 -26.16 3.62 -48.29
C GLY A 16 -26.01 2.14 -47.97
N GLY A 17 -26.63 1.30 -48.80
CA GLY A 17 -26.04 0.08 -49.33
C GLY A 17 -25.87 -1.11 -48.38
N GLY A 18 -26.79 -2.07 -48.46
CA GLY A 18 -26.60 -3.41 -47.93
C GLY A 18 -25.42 -4.13 -48.61
N GLY A 19 -24.40 -4.45 -47.83
CA GLY A 19 -23.41 -5.47 -48.13
C GLY A 19 -23.38 -6.44 -46.95
N ASN A 20 -23.77 -7.70 -47.19
CA ASN A 20 -23.64 -8.78 -46.22
C ASN A 20 -22.15 -9.15 -46.02
N VAL A 21 -21.37 -8.28 -45.37
CA VAL A 21 -20.13 -8.71 -44.74
C VAL A 21 -20.52 -9.47 -43.48
N ARG A 22 -20.46 -10.80 -43.57
CA ARG A 22 -20.44 -11.66 -42.37
C ARG A 22 -19.36 -11.06 -41.44
N PRO A 23 -19.70 -10.67 -40.20
CA PRO A 23 -18.67 -10.26 -39.25
C PRO A 23 -17.65 -11.38 -39.19
N THR A 24 -16.44 -11.13 -39.66
CA THR A 24 -15.33 -12.02 -39.35
C THR A 24 -15.25 -12.04 -37.84
N ALA A 25 -15.44 -13.21 -37.23
CA ALA A 25 -15.23 -13.37 -35.81
C ALA A 25 -13.86 -12.78 -35.50
N SER A 26 -13.82 -11.73 -34.68
CA SER A 26 -12.57 -11.17 -34.20
C SER A 26 -11.76 -12.33 -33.63
N ALA A 27 -10.50 -12.47 -34.07
CA ALA A 27 -9.62 -13.50 -33.54
C ALA A 27 -9.66 -13.44 -32.00
N PRO A 28 -9.67 -14.59 -31.29
CA PRO A 28 -9.57 -14.61 -29.84
C PRO A 28 -8.37 -13.76 -29.40
N PRO A 29 -8.49 -12.97 -28.32
CA PRO A 29 -7.34 -12.25 -27.80
C PRO A 29 -6.19 -13.24 -27.59
N PRO A 30 -4.94 -12.86 -27.92
CA PRO A 30 -3.79 -13.73 -27.73
C PRO A 30 -3.77 -14.23 -26.29
N ALA A 31 -3.45 -15.52 -26.14
CA ALA A 31 -3.32 -16.12 -24.81
C ALA A 31 -2.37 -15.26 -23.95
N PRO A 32 -2.69 -15.05 -22.66
CA PRO A 32 -1.77 -14.36 -21.76
C PRO A 32 -0.39 -15.01 -21.86
N PRO A 33 0.69 -14.22 -21.87
CA PRO A 33 2.04 -14.77 -21.86
C PRO A 33 2.17 -15.75 -20.69
N ALA A 34 2.86 -16.87 -20.91
CA ALA A 34 3.11 -17.85 -19.87
C ALA A 34 3.67 -17.14 -18.63
N SER A 35 3.06 -17.40 -17.47
CA SER A 35 3.51 -16.82 -16.21
C SER A 35 4.95 -17.25 -15.96
N LYS A 36 5.84 -16.30 -15.66
CA LYS A 36 7.19 -16.62 -15.19
C LYS A 36 7.08 -17.50 -13.93
N PRO A 37 7.98 -18.48 -13.72
CA PRO A 37 8.02 -19.24 -12.49
C PRO A 37 8.07 -18.30 -11.28
N GLN A 38 7.28 -18.59 -10.25
CA GLN A 38 7.32 -17.82 -9.02
C GLN A 38 8.67 -18.07 -8.32
N PRO A 39 9.31 -17.04 -7.73
CA PRO A 39 10.48 -17.24 -6.90
C PRO A 39 10.21 -18.19 -5.73
N ALA A 40 11.27 -18.77 -5.17
CA ALA A 40 11.19 -19.54 -3.93
C ALA A 40 10.61 -18.67 -2.79
N ILE A 41 9.97 -19.33 -1.80
CA ILE A 41 9.29 -18.64 -0.69
C ILE A 41 10.24 -17.79 0.16
N ASP A 42 11.53 -18.09 0.12
CA ASP A 42 12.60 -17.44 0.86
C ASP A 42 13.52 -16.60 -0.02
N ALA A 43 13.12 -16.33 -1.27
CA ALA A 43 13.93 -15.55 -2.19
C ALA A 43 14.32 -14.17 -1.62
N HIS A 44 13.50 -13.57 -0.75
CA HIS A 44 13.86 -12.29 -0.11
C HIS A 44 15.00 -12.42 0.89
N LEU A 45 15.22 -13.58 1.52
CA LEU A 45 16.34 -13.80 2.43
C LEU A 45 17.61 -14.17 1.67
N ASP A 46 17.47 -14.99 0.63
CA ASP A 46 18.58 -15.43 -0.22
C ASP A 46 19.16 -14.27 -1.03
N LEU A 47 18.32 -13.52 -1.74
CA LEU A 47 18.76 -12.43 -2.61
C LEU A 47 19.36 -11.23 -1.86
N THR A 48 19.10 -11.11 -0.56
CA THR A 48 19.67 -10.04 0.28
C THR A 48 20.79 -10.52 1.21
N ASP A 49 21.25 -11.77 1.06
CA ASP A 49 22.24 -12.40 1.93
C ASP A 49 21.86 -12.39 3.43
N ALA A 50 20.55 -12.35 3.75
CA ALA A 50 20.07 -12.32 5.13
C ALA A 50 20.49 -13.59 5.89
N TYR A 51 20.52 -14.74 5.23
CA TYR A 51 20.98 -15.99 5.83
C TYR A 51 22.43 -15.93 6.31
N ALA A 52 23.32 -15.25 5.57
CA ALA A 52 24.71 -15.07 5.98
C ALA A 52 24.79 -14.19 7.24
N ALA A 53 24.01 -13.10 7.28
CA ALA A 53 23.92 -12.23 8.46
C ALA A 53 23.37 -12.99 9.68
N HIS A 54 22.30 -13.78 9.51
CA HIS A 54 21.72 -14.59 10.57
C HIS A 54 22.71 -15.63 11.10
N THR A 55 23.44 -16.30 10.21
CA THR A 55 24.49 -17.29 10.57
C THR A 55 25.62 -16.64 11.38
N ALA A 56 25.95 -15.38 11.07
CA ALA A 56 26.90 -14.58 11.83
C ALA A 56 26.33 -14.01 13.16
N GLY A 57 25.06 -14.27 13.47
CA GLY A 57 24.39 -13.81 14.70
C GLY A 57 23.73 -12.43 14.60
N PHE A 58 23.69 -11.83 13.40
CA PHE A 58 23.04 -10.54 13.17
C PHE A 58 21.56 -10.72 12.79
N THR A 59 20.69 -10.81 13.81
CA THR A 59 19.24 -11.01 13.63
C THR A 59 18.39 -9.77 13.93
N GLY A 60 19.03 -8.63 14.20
CA GLY A 60 18.36 -7.39 14.62
C GLY A 60 18.03 -7.31 16.11
N ALA A 61 18.55 -8.22 16.94
CA ALA A 61 18.44 -8.15 18.38
C ALA A 61 18.90 -6.77 18.91
N GLY A 62 18.07 -6.15 19.76
CA GLY A 62 18.31 -4.81 20.29
C GLY A 62 17.91 -3.66 19.36
N VAL A 63 17.53 -3.94 18.11
CA VAL A 63 17.02 -2.93 17.18
C VAL A 63 15.51 -2.79 17.31
N THR A 64 15.01 -1.55 17.25
CA THR A 64 13.56 -1.26 17.19
C THR A 64 13.21 -0.60 15.86
N ILE A 65 12.25 -1.19 15.13
CA ILE A 65 11.75 -0.71 13.84
C ILE A 65 10.36 -0.11 14.04
N GLY A 66 10.18 1.14 13.59
CA GLY A 66 8.89 1.81 13.51
C GLY A 66 8.23 1.57 12.16
N MET A 67 7.06 0.93 12.16
CA MET A 67 6.28 0.62 10.96
C MET A 67 5.19 1.65 10.80
N VAL A 68 5.40 2.60 9.89
CA VAL A 68 4.46 3.68 9.59
C VAL A 68 3.59 3.24 8.40
N ASP A 69 2.40 2.70 8.70
CA ASP A 69 1.58 1.94 7.73
C ASP A 69 0.09 1.87 8.18
N THR A 70 -0.66 0.86 7.71
CA THR A 70 -2.06 0.57 8.10
C THR A 70 -2.23 0.00 9.51
N GLY A 71 -1.12 -0.24 10.21
CA GLY A 71 -1.10 -0.85 11.53
C GLY A 71 -0.34 -2.18 11.55
N ILE A 72 -0.39 -2.88 12.68
CA ILE A 72 0.13 -4.25 12.82
C ILE A 72 -0.87 -5.08 13.62
N ASN A 73 -1.20 -6.27 13.15
CA ASN A 73 -1.86 -7.29 13.98
C ASN A 73 -0.81 -7.95 14.90
N PRO A 74 -0.76 -7.62 16.21
CA PRO A 74 0.27 -8.14 17.11
C PRO A 74 0.09 -9.64 17.42
N ASN A 75 -1.09 -10.20 17.13
CA ASN A 75 -1.42 -11.60 17.40
C ASN A 75 -1.09 -12.52 16.21
N HIS A 76 -0.56 -11.97 15.11
CA HIS A 76 -0.10 -12.79 14.00
C HIS A 76 1.03 -13.72 14.47
N PRO A 77 1.02 -15.04 14.16
CA PRO A 77 2.00 -15.99 14.69
C PRO A 77 3.47 -15.59 14.47
N ALA A 78 3.77 -14.98 13.33
CA ALA A 78 5.12 -14.49 13.02
C ALA A 78 5.53 -13.22 13.80
N LEU A 79 4.59 -12.49 14.41
CA LEU A 79 4.81 -11.18 15.07
C LEU A 79 4.49 -11.17 16.57
N ALA A 80 3.87 -12.23 17.08
CA ALA A 80 3.49 -12.35 18.48
C ALA A 80 4.70 -12.16 19.41
N GLY A 81 4.56 -11.27 20.39
CA GLY A 81 5.63 -10.90 21.33
C GLY A 81 6.72 -10.00 20.74
N ARG A 82 6.56 -9.48 19.51
CA ARG A 82 7.52 -8.57 18.87
C ARG A 82 7.06 -7.12 18.84
N VAL A 83 5.75 -6.89 18.90
CA VAL A 83 5.16 -5.55 18.87
C VAL A 83 5.16 -4.95 20.27
N LYS A 84 6.03 -3.96 20.49
CA LYS A 84 6.17 -3.25 21.76
C LYS A 84 5.06 -2.23 21.98
N ALA A 85 4.63 -1.55 20.92
CA ALA A 85 3.60 -0.51 20.99
C ALA A 85 2.77 -0.46 19.69
N LEU A 86 1.50 -0.11 19.86
CA LEU A 86 0.56 0.18 18.78
C LEU A 86 0.10 1.63 18.91
N LEU A 87 0.68 2.52 18.11
CA LEU A 87 0.30 3.93 18.04
C LEU A 87 -0.75 4.11 16.95
N VAL A 88 -1.81 4.84 17.24
CA VAL A 88 -2.97 5.01 16.36
C VAL A 88 -3.18 6.50 16.10
N TYR A 89 -3.10 6.88 14.83
CA TYR A 89 -3.24 8.27 14.37
C TYR A 89 -4.41 8.45 13.39
N VAL A 90 -5.20 7.40 13.19
CA VAL A 90 -6.44 7.43 12.39
C VAL A 90 -7.63 7.78 13.26
N ASP A 91 -8.64 8.42 12.66
CA ASP A 91 -9.86 8.82 13.36
C ASP A 91 -10.69 7.59 13.78
N PRO A 92 -10.93 7.38 15.08
CA PRO A 92 -11.68 6.22 15.59
C PRO A 92 -13.17 6.24 15.24
N THR A 93 -13.73 7.35 14.76
CA THR A 93 -15.13 7.43 14.32
C THR A 93 -15.35 6.82 12.93
N THR A 94 -14.28 6.72 12.13
CA THR A 94 -14.32 6.22 10.75
C THR A 94 -13.48 4.95 10.55
N ASN A 95 -12.69 4.55 11.55
CA ASN A 95 -11.81 3.39 11.53
C ASN A 95 -12.06 2.46 12.73
N ASP A 96 -11.92 1.15 12.52
CA ASP A 96 -11.97 0.16 13.59
C ASP A 96 -10.62 0.11 14.31
N THR A 97 -10.51 0.87 15.39
CA THR A 97 -9.32 0.94 16.25
C THR A 97 -9.27 -0.16 17.30
N SER A 98 -10.29 -1.04 17.36
CA SER A 98 -10.23 -2.25 18.20
C SER A 98 -9.29 -3.32 17.61
N LYS A 99 -9.01 -3.22 16.30
CA LYS A 99 -8.04 -4.07 15.60
C LYS A 99 -6.73 -3.33 15.41
N GLY A 100 -5.61 -4.04 15.59
CA GLY A 100 -4.27 -3.48 15.36
C GLY A 100 -4.00 -3.14 13.88
N ASP A 101 -4.64 -3.87 12.96
CA ASP A 101 -4.58 -3.64 11.51
C ASP A 101 -5.84 -4.27 10.86
N VAL A 102 -6.57 -3.49 10.08
CA VAL A 102 -7.76 -3.95 9.35
C VAL A 102 -7.43 -4.27 7.90
N VAL A 103 -6.50 -3.53 7.31
CA VAL A 103 -6.13 -3.63 5.89
C VAL A 103 -5.17 -4.80 5.67
N GLY A 104 -4.25 -5.02 6.62
CA GLY A 104 -3.29 -6.13 6.59
C GLY A 104 -1.95 -5.80 5.93
N HIS A 105 -1.85 -4.71 5.18
CA HIS A 105 -0.61 -4.32 4.48
C HIS A 105 0.54 -4.10 5.47
N GLY A 106 0.33 -3.30 6.51
CA GLY A 106 1.34 -3.06 7.54
C GLY A 106 1.75 -4.33 8.28
N THR A 107 0.81 -5.26 8.53
CA THR A 107 1.11 -6.59 9.08
C THR A 107 2.00 -7.42 8.14
N TRP A 108 1.78 -7.40 6.83
CA TRP A 108 2.66 -8.10 5.88
C TRP A 108 4.03 -7.48 5.79
N THR A 109 4.13 -6.16 5.66
CA THR A 109 5.41 -5.45 5.63
C THR A 109 6.22 -5.70 6.91
N SER A 110 5.54 -5.77 8.06
CA SER A 110 6.16 -6.10 9.34
C SER A 110 6.70 -7.53 9.40
N GLN A 111 6.05 -8.49 8.74
CA GLN A 111 6.54 -9.87 8.65
C GLN A 111 7.81 -9.96 7.80
N ILE A 112 7.87 -9.21 6.70
CA ILE A 112 9.08 -9.14 5.86
C ILE A 112 10.23 -8.49 6.65
N ALA A 113 9.94 -7.42 7.40
CA ALA A 113 10.96 -6.73 8.18
C ALA A 113 11.48 -7.58 9.36
N ALA A 114 10.60 -8.11 10.21
CA ALA A 114 11.00 -8.72 11.49
C ALA A 114 10.17 -9.95 11.90
N GLY A 115 9.46 -10.57 10.96
CA GLY A 115 8.68 -11.77 11.24
C GLY A 115 9.56 -12.96 11.61
N ARG A 116 9.13 -13.76 12.58
CA ARG A 116 9.75 -15.05 12.87
C ARG A 116 9.26 -16.12 11.89
N PRO A 117 10.07 -17.19 11.65
CA PRO A 117 9.61 -18.33 10.88
C PRO A 117 8.35 -18.93 11.49
N PHE A 118 7.37 -19.29 10.65
CA PHE A 118 6.14 -19.95 11.09
C PHE A 118 5.56 -20.80 9.94
N GLY A 119 5.30 -22.08 10.21
CA GLY A 119 4.87 -23.02 9.18
C GLY A 119 5.92 -23.10 8.06
N GLN A 120 5.53 -22.74 6.83
CA GLN A 120 6.42 -22.69 5.67
C GLN A 120 7.07 -21.31 5.45
N TRP A 121 6.64 -20.26 6.17
CA TRP A 121 7.23 -18.93 6.04
C TRP A 121 8.62 -18.93 6.72
N PRO A 122 9.70 -18.56 5.99
CA PRO A 122 11.07 -18.63 6.49
C PRO A 122 11.46 -17.51 7.45
N GLY A 123 10.61 -16.50 7.65
CA GLY A 123 10.89 -15.34 8.49
C GLY A 123 11.31 -14.10 7.69
N GLY A 124 11.55 -13.01 8.41
CA GLY A 124 11.93 -11.70 7.87
C GLY A 124 13.43 -11.43 7.93
N ILE A 125 13.81 -10.24 7.49
CA ILE A 125 15.21 -9.77 7.42
C ILE A 125 15.85 -9.69 8.81
N ALA A 126 15.12 -9.21 9.81
CA ALA A 126 15.61 -8.98 11.18
C ALA A 126 14.66 -9.63 12.22
N PRO A 127 14.62 -10.98 12.32
CA PRO A 127 13.60 -11.70 13.08
C PRO A 127 13.62 -11.45 14.61
N ASP A 128 14.72 -10.89 15.14
CA ASP A 128 14.85 -10.49 16.55
C ASP A 128 14.84 -8.96 16.75
N ALA A 129 14.42 -8.18 15.74
CA ALA A 129 14.12 -6.75 15.88
C ALA A 129 12.71 -6.50 16.45
N THR A 130 12.60 -5.55 17.39
CA THR A 130 11.35 -5.18 18.05
C THR A 130 10.56 -4.24 17.15
N LEU A 131 9.24 -4.34 17.14
CA LEU A 131 8.36 -3.54 16.29
C LEU A 131 7.57 -2.51 17.11
N VAL A 132 7.42 -1.32 16.54
CA VAL A 132 6.47 -0.29 16.98
C VAL A 132 5.58 0.00 15.79
N SER A 133 4.26 -0.12 15.95
CA SER A 133 3.33 0.28 14.91
C SER A 133 2.99 1.75 15.04
N ALA A 134 2.99 2.46 13.93
CA ALA A 134 2.35 3.76 13.77
C ALA A 134 1.30 3.65 12.66
N ARG A 135 0.04 3.49 13.06
CA ARG A 135 -1.09 3.40 12.14
C ARG A 135 -1.52 4.80 11.69
N ILE A 136 -1.13 5.17 10.47
CA ILE A 136 -1.46 6.47 9.86
C ILE A 136 -2.41 6.33 8.65
N ILE A 137 -2.65 5.11 8.17
CA ILE A 137 -3.47 4.83 7.00
C ILE A 137 -4.84 4.28 7.44
N ASN A 138 -5.91 4.89 6.91
CA ASN A 138 -7.29 4.50 7.19
C ASN A 138 -7.65 3.11 6.64
N ASP A 139 -8.70 2.50 7.20
CA ASP A 139 -9.22 1.17 6.83
C ASP A 139 -9.78 1.10 5.42
N LYS A 140 -10.13 2.26 4.88
CA LYS A 140 -10.67 2.40 3.53
C LYS A 140 -9.80 3.38 2.78
N PRO A 141 -9.36 3.02 1.56
CA PRO A 141 -8.68 3.99 0.71
C PRO A 141 -9.63 5.16 0.42
N PRO A 142 -9.09 6.39 0.29
CA PRO A 142 -9.87 7.48 -0.27
C PRO A 142 -10.36 7.10 -1.67
N LYS A 143 -11.47 7.70 -2.09
CA LYS A 143 -12.00 7.49 -3.44
C LYS A 143 -10.96 8.00 -4.45
N ASP A 144 -10.38 7.08 -5.21
CA ASP A 144 -9.51 7.41 -6.33
C ASP A 144 -10.37 8.04 -7.44
N ASP A 145 -10.06 9.28 -7.82
CA ASP A 145 -10.73 10.00 -8.89
C ASP A 145 -10.02 9.83 -10.25
N GLY A 146 -8.95 9.03 -10.29
CA GLY A 146 -8.18 8.72 -11.50
C GLY A 146 -7.36 9.90 -12.04
N THR A 147 -7.23 10.99 -11.28
CA THR A 147 -6.54 12.20 -11.74
C THR A 147 -5.01 12.10 -11.61
N GLY A 148 -4.51 11.13 -10.84
CA GLY A 148 -3.09 11.02 -10.48
C GLY A 148 -2.60 12.17 -9.59
N GLN A 149 -3.49 13.07 -9.17
CA GLN A 149 -3.25 14.03 -8.12
C GLN A 149 -3.55 13.30 -6.81
N GLY A 150 -2.51 12.74 -6.18
CA GLY A 150 -2.66 12.13 -4.86
C GLY A 150 -3.19 13.09 -3.78
N ASN A 151 -3.11 12.69 -2.51
CA ASN A 151 -3.50 13.58 -1.43
C ASN A 151 -2.49 14.72 -1.31
N LYS A 152 -2.95 15.98 -1.44
CA LYS A 152 -2.10 17.15 -1.23
C LYS A 152 -1.54 17.12 0.19
N VAL A 153 -0.22 17.25 0.31
CA VAL A 153 0.43 17.46 1.61
C VAL A 153 0.28 18.92 2.00
N GLU A 154 -0.37 19.16 3.12
CA GLU A 154 -0.44 20.49 3.72
C GLU A 154 0.72 20.68 4.71
N PRO A 155 1.10 21.93 5.04
CA PRO A 155 2.08 22.18 6.09
C PRO A 155 1.74 21.51 7.43
N SER A 156 0.45 21.33 7.72
CA SER A 156 -0.02 20.59 8.90
C SER A 156 0.40 19.12 8.91
N ASP A 157 0.62 18.50 7.75
CA ASP A 157 1.12 17.12 7.68
C ASP A 157 2.60 17.09 8.05
N ALA A 158 3.39 18.06 7.59
CA ALA A 158 4.78 18.20 8.00
C ALA A 158 4.90 18.46 9.52
N ASP A 159 4.00 19.25 10.08
CA ASP A 159 3.90 19.47 11.53
C ASP A 159 3.51 18.18 12.27
N PHE A 160 2.57 17.39 11.75
CA PHE A 160 2.22 16.09 12.34
C PHE A 160 3.44 15.16 12.41
N PHE A 161 4.19 15.02 11.32
CA PHE A 161 5.42 14.21 11.31
C PHE A 161 6.45 14.76 12.31
N GLY A 162 6.77 16.05 12.23
CA GLY A 162 7.84 16.65 13.02
C GLY A 162 7.53 16.79 14.52
N GLN A 163 6.27 17.07 14.87
CA GLN A 163 5.86 17.43 16.23
C GLN A 163 5.14 16.30 16.97
N THR A 164 4.61 15.30 16.25
CA THR A 164 3.84 14.19 16.86
C THR A 164 4.47 12.83 16.56
N LEU A 165 4.44 12.40 15.29
CA LEU A 165 4.82 11.03 14.94
C LEU A 165 6.28 10.72 15.26
N LEU A 166 7.21 11.57 14.81
CA LEU A 166 8.64 11.34 15.03
C LEU A 166 9.00 11.37 16.52
N PRO A 167 8.55 12.35 17.33
CA PRO A 167 8.75 12.32 18.78
C PRO A 167 8.21 11.06 19.45
N ASP A 168 7.02 10.58 19.09
CA ASP A 168 6.45 9.36 19.65
C ASP A 168 7.30 8.13 19.31
N LEU A 169 7.71 7.98 18.05
CA LEU A 169 8.57 6.87 17.62
C LEU A 169 9.94 6.92 18.32
N ILE A 170 10.54 8.10 18.44
CA ILE A 170 11.79 8.31 19.19
C ILE A 170 11.59 7.93 20.66
N GLY A 171 10.46 8.33 21.27
CA GLY A 171 10.09 7.97 22.65
C GLY A 171 9.93 6.47 22.85
N GLN A 172 9.54 5.73 21.81
CA GLN A 172 9.49 4.26 21.83
C GLN A 172 10.86 3.60 21.57
N GLY A 173 11.91 4.38 21.31
CA GLY A 173 13.26 3.88 21.04
C GLY A 173 13.46 3.37 19.62
N VAL A 174 12.63 3.82 18.66
CA VAL A 174 12.76 3.46 17.24
C VAL A 174 14.09 3.97 16.69
N GLN A 175 14.80 3.10 15.97
CA GLN A 175 16.09 3.37 15.34
C GLN A 175 16.00 3.34 13.81
N VAL A 176 15.03 2.60 13.28
CA VAL A 176 14.77 2.46 11.83
C VAL A 176 13.29 2.67 11.60
N MET A 177 12.92 3.49 10.62
CA MET A 177 11.53 3.69 10.22
C MET A 177 11.29 3.10 8.83
N ASN A 178 10.24 2.29 8.69
CA ASN A 178 9.74 1.81 7.41
C ASN A 178 8.47 2.58 7.02
N ASN A 179 8.45 3.09 5.79
CA ASN A 179 7.31 3.77 5.19
C ASN A 179 6.99 3.11 3.85
N SER A 180 5.79 2.58 3.68
CA SER A 180 5.36 1.88 2.47
C SER A 180 4.05 2.47 1.93
N TRP A 181 4.04 3.80 1.79
CA TRP A 181 2.92 4.60 1.32
C TRP A 181 3.43 5.71 0.39
N GLY A 182 2.53 6.28 -0.42
CA GLY A 182 2.85 7.29 -1.42
C GLY A 182 1.62 8.03 -1.91
N GLY A 183 1.79 8.96 -2.86
CA GLY A 183 0.71 9.83 -3.33
C GLY A 183 0.64 11.19 -2.62
N LEU A 184 1.78 11.65 -2.10
CA LEU A 184 1.95 12.95 -1.46
C LEU A 184 2.72 13.88 -2.42
N TYR A 185 2.21 15.07 -2.72
CA TYR A 185 2.97 16.09 -3.45
C TYR A 185 3.11 17.38 -2.64
N PHE A 186 4.31 17.94 -2.68
CA PHE A 186 4.65 19.22 -2.04
C PHE A 186 4.47 20.35 -3.05
N SER A 187 3.70 21.39 -2.69
CA SER A 187 3.74 22.63 -3.45
C SER A 187 5.06 23.35 -3.15
N VAL A 188 5.94 23.43 -4.14
CA VAL A 188 7.09 24.34 -4.07
C VAL A 188 6.55 25.77 -4.02
N ARG A 189 6.82 26.50 -2.92
CA ARG A 189 6.57 27.95 -2.88
C ARG A 189 7.50 28.61 -3.90
N SER A 190 6.91 29.31 -4.87
CA SER A 190 7.54 30.36 -5.66
C SER A 190 7.83 31.59 -4.80
#